data_AF-A0A969IA58-F1
#
_entry.id   AF-A0A969IA58-F1
#
_cell.length_a   1.000
_cell.length_b   1.000
_cell.length_c   1.000
_cell.angle_alpha   90.00
_cell.angle_beta   90.00
_cell.angle_gamma   90.00
#
_symmetry.space_group_name_H-M   'P 1'
#
loop_
_entity.id
_entity.type
_entity.pdbx_description
1 polymer ?
#
loop_
_entity_poly.entity_id
_entity_poly.type
_entity_poly.pdbx_seq_one_letter_code
_entity_poly.pdbx_strand_id
1 'polypeptide(L)'
;MRRWAAPVCMLALAAPFAGGSDAAYHAVERVTDALMSAAADIRAFERKASDETAKPPAPRVRLAQSGEDWLEALRTGSYWKKARETARGGRSARREKRSREERKATTSSSGTRTVDAPSSSSSTHTVTKVVIAARTGSLPRGNGEAYRTVCVRLCDGYYWPISFATDSSELTRDSAKCEQSCSMPAKLYYAPMLGEAPELIDLKGEPYTRLGTAFQFRVRYNPSCKCRAHPWETEAQQRHETYAVIEAAAAQSATQEQSPVADTSQVPAADPATDSHSTPRD
;
A
#
# COMPACT_ATOMS: atom_id res chain seq x y z
N MET A 1 -31.74 18.70 19.46
CA MET A 1 -33.11 19.27 19.49
C MET A 1 -33.03 20.79 19.52
N ARG A 2 -33.01 21.45 18.36
CA ARG A 2 -33.33 22.88 18.23
C ARG A 2 -34.07 23.02 16.90
N ARG A 3 -35.39 23.14 16.98
CA ARG A 3 -36.32 23.32 15.86
C ARG A 3 -36.23 24.78 15.43
N TRP A 4 -35.81 25.04 14.19
CA TRP A 4 -36.00 26.35 13.57
C TRP A 4 -37.35 26.31 12.84
N ALA A 5 -38.26 27.15 13.30
CA ALA A 5 -39.57 27.37 12.70
C ALA A 5 -39.41 28.17 11.40
N ALA A 6 -40.03 27.69 10.33
CA ALA A 6 -40.24 28.46 9.11
C ALA A 6 -41.26 29.58 9.37
N PRO A 7 -41.06 30.79 8.82
CA PRO A 7 -42.15 31.71 8.62
C PRO A 7 -42.76 31.43 7.25
N VAL A 8 -43.97 30.87 7.26
CA VAL A 8 -44.91 30.93 6.14
C VAL A 8 -45.22 32.41 5.91
N CYS A 9 -44.58 33.02 4.92
CA CYS A 9 -44.97 34.34 4.44
C CYS A 9 -46.11 34.14 3.44
N MET A 10 -47.34 34.07 3.99
CA MET A 10 -48.56 34.26 3.21
C MET A 10 -48.60 35.72 2.74
N LEU A 11 -48.08 35.98 1.54
CA LEU A 11 -48.39 37.20 0.79
C LEU A 11 -49.60 36.92 -0.08
N ALA A 12 -50.77 37.10 0.53
CA ALA A 12 -51.97 37.44 -0.19
C ALA A 12 -51.84 38.91 -0.66
N LEU A 13 -51.63 39.11 -1.96
CA LEU A 13 -51.81 40.41 -2.59
C LEU A 13 -52.72 40.25 -3.80
N ALA A 14 -53.96 40.65 -3.54
CA ALA A 14 -54.96 41.24 -4.42
C ALA A 14 -54.56 41.47 -5.88
N ALA A 15 -55.38 40.94 -6.78
CA ALA A 15 -55.52 41.45 -8.14
C ALA A 15 -56.03 42.90 -8.13
N PRO A 16 -55.57 43.70 -9.10
CA PRO A 16 -56.47 44.62 -9.77
C PRO A 16 -56.35 44.56 -11.29
N PHE A 17 -57.51 44.69 -11.94
CA PHE A 17 -57.72 45.45 -13.18
C PHE A 17 -57.02 44.99 -14.48
N ALA A 18 -57.87 44.43 -15.34
CA ALA A 18 -58.00 44.68 -16.78
C ALA A 18 -56.92 45.56 -17.46
N GLY A 19 -56.20 44.95 -18.42
CA GLY A 19 -55.46 45.66 -19.47
C GLY A 19 -53.93 45.60 -19.36
N GLY A 20 -53.33 44.41 -19.32
CA GLY A 20 -51.88 44.23 -19.40
C GLY A 20 -51.51 43.30 -20.56
N SER A 21 -50.60 43.74 -21.43
CA SER A 21 -50.08 42.99 -22.58
C SER A 21 -49.53 41.61 -22.17
N ASP A 22 -49.68 40.60 -23.04
CA ASP A 22 -49.20 39.21 -22.84
C ASP A 22 -47.75 39.11 -22.30
N ALA A 23 -46.92 40.13 -22.59
CA ALA A 23 -45.56 40.26 -22.10
C ALA A 23 -45.46 40.33 -20.55
N ALA A 24 -46.41 40.97 -19.87
CA ALA A 24 -46.40 41.09 -18.41
C ALA A 24 -46.73 39.74 -17.73
N TYR A 25 -47.65 38.97 -18.30
CA TYR A 25 -47.99 37.63 -17.79
C TYR A 25 -46.83 36.65 -17.97
N HIS A 26 -46.18 36.64 -19.14
CA HIS A 26 -45.01 35.80 -19.37
C HIS A 26 -43.79 36.20 -18.51
N ALA A 27 -43.65 37.48 -18.14
CA ALA A 27 -42.59 37.91 -17.23
C ALA A 27 -42.80 37.36 -15.82
N VAL A 28 -44.04 37.36 -15.32
CA VAL A 28 -44.39 36.78 -14.01
C VAL A 28 -44.18 35.26 -14.01
N GLU A 29 -44.58 34.59 -15.09
CA GLU A 29 -44.44 33.14 -15.26
C GLU A 29 -42.97 32.68 -15.23
N ARG A 30 -42.08 33.39 -15.93
CA ARG A 30 -40.63 33.10 -15.91
C ARG A 30 -40.00 33.29 -14.54
N VAL A 31 -40.45 34.29 -13.77
CA VAL A 31 -39.96 34.52 -12.40
C VAL A 31 -40.43 33.40 -11.47
N THR A 32 -41.68 32.94 -11.62
CA THR A 32 -42.18 31.81 -10.83
C THR A 32 -41.48 30.49 -11.18
N ASP A 33 -41.19 30.24 -12.46
CA ASP A 33 -40.45 29.04 -12.89
C ASP A 33 -39.01 29.04 -12.37
N ALA A 34 -38.34 30.20 -12.41
CA ALA A 34 -36.99 30.35 -11.87
C ALA A 34 -36.94 30.09 -10.36
N LEU A 35 -37.95 30.57 -9.62
CA LEU A 35 -38.06 30.32 -8.17
C LEU A 35 -38.33 28.84 -7.86
N MET A 36 -39.18 28.18 -8.66
CA MET A 36 -39.47 26.74 -8.49
C MET A 36 -38.27 25.86 -8.83
N SER A 37 -37.47 26.22 -9.84
CA SER A 37 -36.20 25.54 -10.15
C SER A 37 -35.19 25.70 -9.02
N ALA A 38 -35.00 26.91 -8.50
CA ALA A 38 -34.08 27.16 -7.40
C ALA A 38 -34.49 26.40 -6.12
N ALA A 39 -35.79 26.28 -5.85
CA ALA A 39 -36.29 25.47 -4.73
C ALA A 39 -36.05 23.96 -4.93
N ALA A 40 -36.08 23.46 -6.17
CA ALA A 40 -35.74 22.07 -6.48
C ALA A 40 -34.24 21.80 -6.27
N ASP A 41 -33.38 22.73 -6.65
CA ASP A 41 -31.93 22.64 -6.48
C ASP A 41 -31.52 22.62 -5.00
N ILE A 42 -32.15 23.47 -4.17
CA ILE A 42 -31.94 23.48 -2.71
C ILE A 42 -32.34 22.12 -2.10
N ARG A 43 -33.49 21.57 -2.49
CA ARG A 43 -33.94 20.23 -2.02
C ARG A 43 -33.01 19.11 -2.48
N ALA A 44 -32.43 19.22 -3.68
CA ALA A 44 -31.45 18.26 -4.17
C ALA A 44 -30.15 18.33 -3.37
N PHE A 45 -29.71 19.54 -3.01
CA PHE A 45 -28.54 19.76 -2.17
C PHE A 45 -28.74 19.23 -0.75
N GLU A 46 -29.91 19.45 -0.16
CA GLU A 46 -30.26 18.90 1.17
C GLU A 46 -30.28 17.37 1.18
N ARG A 47 -30.77 16.72 0.12
CA ARG A 47 -30.71 15.26 -0.04
C ARG A 47 -29.28 14.76 -0.14
N LYS A 48 -28.43 15.44 -0.91
CA LYS A 48 -27.01 15.08 -1.07
C LYS A 48 -26.23 15.25 0.24
N ALA A 49 -26.48 16.31 0.99
CA ALA A 49 -25.89 16.53 2.32
C ALA A 49 -26.35 15.48 3.36
N SER A 50 -27.58 14.98 3.23
CA SER A 50 -28.09 13.89 4.07
C SER A 50 -27.46 12.54 3.76
N ASP A 51 -27.06 12.31 2.51
CA ASP A 51 -26.39 11.08 2.07
C ASP A 51 -24.90 11.06 2.47
N GLU A 52 -24.22 12.21 2.42
CA GLU A 52 -22.81 12.34 2.85
C GLU A 52 -22.63 12.23 4.39
N THR A 53 -23.67 12.49 5.17
CA THR A 53 -23.66 12.31 6.63
C THR A 53 -24.08 10.90 7.07
N ALA A 54 -24.52 10.05 6.14
CA ALA A 54 -24.74 8.65 6.41
C ALA A 54 -23.38 7.99 6.70
N LYS A 55 -23.20 7.52 7.94
CA LYS A 55 -22.05 6.71 8.36
C LYS A 55 -21.80 5.65 7.27
N PRO A 56 -20.62 5.61 6.63
CA PRO A 56 -20.36 4.61 5.60
C PRO A 56 -20.67 3.24 6.21
N PRO A 57 -21.36 2.34 5.48
CA PRO A 57 -21.56 1.00 5.97
C PRO A 57 -20.18 0.47 6.33
N ALA A 58 -20.04 -0.04 7.57
CA ALA A 58 -18.77 -0.59 8.03
C ALA A 58 -18.19 -1.42 6.89
N PRO A 59 -16.89 -1.27 6.55
CA PRO A 59 -16.31 -2.05 5.48
C PRO A 59 -16.74 -3.49 5.73
N ARG A 60 -17.38 -4.11 4.75
CA ARG A 60 -17.63 -5.54 4.78
C ARG A 60 -16.25 -6.18 4.70
N VAL A 61 -15.52 -6.16 5.81
CA VAL A 61 -14.54 -7.17 6.10
C VAL A 61 -15.37 -8.44 5.99
N ARG A 62 -15.18 -9.18 4.90
CA ARG A 62 -15.55 -10.59 4.89
C ARG A 62 -14.62 -11.25 5.89
N LEU A 63 -14.81 -11.00 7.19
CA LEU A 63 -14.54 -12.04 8.17
C LEU A 63 -15.36 -13.20 7.64
N ALA A 64 -14.68 -14.29 7.30
CA ALA A 64 -15.34 -15.52 6.91
C ALA A 64 -16.47 -15.75 7.91
N GLN A 65 -17.72 -15.64 7.45
CA GLN A 65 -18.89 -15.80 8.30
C GLN A 65 -18.90 -17.19 8.93
N SER A 66 -18.08 -18.12 8.42
CA SER A 66 -17.71 -19.38 9.03
C SER A 66 -16.25 -19.36 9.55
N GLY A 67 -16.06 -18.82 10.75
CA GLY A 67 -14.88 -19.14 11.57
C GLY A 67 -14.76 -20.64 11.87
N GLU A 68 -15.87 -21.37 11.77
CA GLU A 68 -15.96 -22.81 12.05
C GLU A 68 -15.45 -23.67 10.88
N ASP A 69 -15.61 -23.24 9.62
CA ASP A 69 -15.24 -24.05 8.45
C ASP A 69 -13.73 -24.21 8.29
N TRP A 70 -12.96 -23.15 8.53
CA TRP A 70 -11.50 -23.22 8.38
C TRP A 70 -10.83 -23.89 9.58
N LEU A 71 -11.35 -23.69 10.80
CA LEU A 71 -10.90 -24.40 12.00
C LEU A 71 -11.19 -25.90 11.86
N GLU A 72 -12.38 -26.27 11.41
CA GLU A 72 -12.72 -27.66 11.14
C GLU A 72 -11.90 -28.23 9.98
N ALA A 73 -11.59 -27.44 8.94
CA ALA A 73 -10.72 -27.87 7.85
C ALA A 73 -9.26 -28.11 8.29
N LEU A 74 -8.77 -27.36 9.28
CA LEU A 74 -7.46 -27.60 9.90
C LEU A 74 -7.49 -28.86 10.78
N ARG A 75 -8.54 -29.03 11.58
CA ARG A 75 -8.72 -30.19 12.47
C ARG A 75 -8.89 -31.50 11.70
N THR A 76 -9.67 -31.48 10.62
CA THR A 76 -9.91 -32.64 9.73
C THR A 76 -8.80 -32.87 8.71
N GLY A 77 -7.82 -31.97 8.61
CA GLY A 77 -6.70 -32.05 7.66
C GLY A 77 -7.08 -31.83 6.19
N SER A 78 -8.34 -31.53 5.90
CA SER A 78 -8.84 -31.25 4.54
C SER A 78 -8.20 -29.99 3.94
N TYR A 79 -7.88 -29.00 4.78
CA TYR A 79 -7.09 -27.82 4.41
C TYR A 79 -5.72 -28.22 3.83
N TRP A 80 -4.97 -29.07 4.53
CA TRP A 80 -3.64 -29.52 4.11
C TRP A 80 -3.68 -30.45 2.90
N LYS A 81 -4.79 -31.16 2.69
CA LYS A 81 -5.02 -31.97 1.49
C LYS A 81 -5.23 -31.07 0.27
N LYS A 82 -6.13 -30.10 0.37
CA LYS A 82 -6.41 -29.11 -0.69
C LYS A 82 -5.17 -28.30 -1.06
N ALA A 83 -4.40 -27.84 -0.07
CA ALA A 83 -3.15 -27.11 -0.30
C ALA A 83 -2.08 -27.94 -1.04
N ARG A 84 -2.00 -29.25 -0.78
CA ARG A 84 -1.08 -30.14 -1.50
C ARG A 84 -1.53 -30.43 -2.93
N GLU A 85 -2.84 -30.55 -3.14
CA GLU A 85 -3.43 -30.76 -4.47
C GLU A 85 -3.22 -29.53 -5.36
N THR A 86 -3.47 -28.32 -4.87
CA THR A 86 -3.19 -27.07 -5.61
C THR A 86 -1.69 -26.92 -5.91
N ALA A 87 -0.82 -27.24 -4.97
CA ALA A 87 0.63 -27.23 -5.19
C ALA A 87 1.08 -28.32 -6.21
N ARG A 88 0.40 -29.46 -6.30
CA ARG A 88 0.65 -30.49 -7.33
C ARG A 88 0.14 -30.03 -8.71
N GLY A 89 -1.05 -29.43 -8.78
CA GLY A 89 -1.59 -28.84 -10.01
C GLY A 89 -0.70 -27.74 -10.57
N GLY A 90 -0.20 -26.84 -9.72
CA GLY A 90 0.75 -25.80 -10.12
C GLY A 90 2.09 -26.35 -10.63
N ARG A 91 2.57 -27.47 -10.07
CA ARG A 91 3.77 -28.17 -10.55
C ARG A 91 3.54 -28.83 -11.92
N SER A 92 2.37 -29.42 -12.16
CA SER A 92 2.00 -29.99 -13.46
C SER A 92 1.95 -28.90 -14.55
N ALA A 93 1.27 -27.79 -14.28
CA ALA A 93 1.17 -26.66 -15.20
C ALA A 93 2.54 -26.05 -15.54
N ARG A 94 3.45 -25.95 -14.55
CA ARG A 94 4.82 -25.46 -14.77
C ARG A 94 5.66 -26.40 -15.64
N ARG A 95 5.50 -27.72 -15.46
CA ARG A 95 6.19 -28.73 -16.28
C ARG A 95 5.72 -28.70 -17.73
N GLU A 96 4.42 -28.56 -17.94
CA GLU A 96 3.82 -28.48 -19.27
C GLU A 96 4.25 -27.21 -20.01
N LYS A 97 4.29 -26.06 -19.31
CA LYS A 97 4.80 -24.80 -19.86
C LYS A 97 6.28 -24.92 -20.30
N ARG A 98 7.13 -25.53 -19.46
CA ARG A 98 8.55 -25.79 -19.80
C ARG A 98 8.69 -26.68 -21.03
N SER A 99 7.86 -27.72 -21.15
CA SER A 99 7.89 -28.62 -22.30
C SER A 99 7.47 -27.93 -23.61
N ARG A 100 6.56 -26.95 -23.52
CA ARG A 100 6.12 -26.14 -24.68
C ARG A 100 7.19 -25.16 -25.11
N GLU A 101 7.92 -24.57 -24.16
CA GLU A 101 9.07 -23.70 -24.43
C GLU A 101 10.25 -24.47 -25.05
N GLU A 102 10.57 -25.66 -24.55
CA GLU A 102 11.60 -26.54 -25.15
C GLU A 102 11.25 -26.95 -26.58
N ARG A 103 9.99 -27.32 -26.86
CA ARG A 103 9.53 -27.60 -28.23
C ARG A 103 9.69 -26.40 -29.15
N LYS A 104 9.38 -25.19 -28.65
CA LYS A 104 9.52 -23.94 -29.41
C LYS A 104 10.99 -23.60 -29.69
N ALA A 105 11.90 -23.93 -28.77
CA ALA A 105 13.34 -23.75 -28.98
C ALA A 105 13.90 -24.71 -30.03
N THR A 106 13.44 -25.97 -30.07
CA THR A 106 13.88 -26.96 -31.07
C THR A 106 13.34 -26.72 -32.48
N THR A 107 12.17 -26.08 -32.64
CA THR A 107 11.61 -25.73 -33.96
C THR A 107 12.28 -24.49 -34.57
N SER A 108 12.99 -23.69 -33.78
CA SER A 108 13.63 -22.45 -34.26
C SER A 108 15.08 -22.63 -34.72
N SER A 109 15.66 -23.83 -34.61
CA SER A 109 17.04 -24.13 -35.00
C SER A 109 17.20 -24.82 -36.36
N SER A 110 16.13 -24.99 -37.14
CA SER A 110 16.23 -25.39 -38.55
C SER A 110 16.55 -24.18 -39.44
N GLY A 111 17.79 -23.70 -39.34
CA GLY A 111 18.37 -22.66 -40.18
C GLY A 111 19.85 -22.96 -40.40
N THR A 112 20.14 -23.70 -41.47
CA THR A 112 21.50 -24.00 -41.95
C THR A 112 22.25 -22.72 -42.31
N ARG A 113 23.39 -22.47 -41.67
CA ARG A 113 24.48 -21.69 -42.28
C ARG A 113 25.82 -22.38 -42.04
N THR A 114 26.38 -22.86 -43.13
CA THR A 114 27.80 -23.11 -43.35
C THR A 114 28.57 -21.80 -43.15
N VAL A 115 29.67 -21.83 -42.39
CA VAL A 115 30.68 -20.77 -42.39
C VAL A 115 32.06 -21.41 -42.48
N ASP A 116 32.77 -21.00 -43.51
CA ASP A 116 34.16 -21.31 -43.82
C ASP A 116 35.14 -20.90 -42.71
N ALA A 117 36.26 -21.61 -42.66
CA ALA A 117 37.41 -21.34 -41.80
C ALA A 117 38.19 -20.09 -42.27
N PRO A 118 38.87 -19.39 -41.33
CA PRO A 118 40.31 -19.28 -41.54
C PRO A 118 41.17 -19.43 -40.27
N SER A 119 42.27 -20.15 -40.49
CA SER A 119 43.64 -20.01 -39.98
C SER A 119 43.94 -19.11 -38.77
N SER A 120 44.41 -19.79 -37.73
CA SER A 120 45.54 -19.48 -36.82
C SER A 120 45.84 -18.02 -36.42
N SER A 121 45.52 -17.71 -35.17
CA SER A 121 46.54 -17.26 -34.22
C SER A 121 46.12 -17.64 -32.79
N SER A 122 46.96 -18.44 -32.13
CA SER A 122 46.76 -18.87 -30.75
C SER A 122 46.84 -17.68 -29.81
N SER A 123 45.72 -17.35 -29.18
CA SER A 123 45.68 -16.77 -27.84
C SER A 123 44.43 -17.33 -27.17
N THR A 124 44.65 -18.13 -26.13
CA THR A 124 43.65 -18.95 -25.43
C THR A 124 42.63 -18.09 -24.70
N HIS A 125 41.57 -17.69 -25.39
CA HIS A 125 40.35 -17.20 -24.74
C HIS A 125 39.58 -18.42 -24.22
N THR A 126 39.88 -18.81 -22.98
CA THR A 126 38.99 -19.69 -22.22
C THR A 126 37.66 -18.97 -22.07
N VAL A 127 36.59 -19.61 -22.51
CA VAL A 127 35.22 -19.14 -22.29
C VAL A 127 35.00 -19.12 -20.79
N THR A 128 35.21 -17.97 -20.16
CA THR A 128 34.79 -17.76 -18.78
C THR A 128 33.29 -17.85 -18.79
N LYS A 129 32.81 -19.03 -18.38
CA LYS A 129 31.42 -19.29 -18.05
C LYS A 129 30.99 -18.15 -17.12
N VAL A 130 30.16 -17.22 -17.61
CA VAL A 130 29.50 -16.25 -16.73
C VAL A 130 28.53 -17.08 -15.90
N VAL A 131 29.05 -17.62 -14.80
CA VAL A 131 28.23 -18.09 -13.71
C VAL A 131 27.57 -16.83 -13.21
N ILE A 132 26.28 -16.64 -13.52
CA ILE A 132 25.43 -15.80 -12.70
C ILE A 132 25.46 -16.47 -11.35
N ALA A 133 26.39 -16.04 -10.51
CA ALA A 133 26.41 -16.37 -9.11
C ALA A 133 25.07 -15.89 -8.60
N ALA A 134 24.18 -16.84 -8.31
CA ALA A 134 23.11 -16.59 -7.38
C ALA A 134 23.74 -15.80 -6.24
N ARG A 135 23.14 -14.64 -5.90
CA ARG A 135 23.41 -13.94 -4.65
C ARG A 135 22.95 -14.85 -3.51
N THR A 136 23.60 -15.99 -3.38
CA THR A 136 23.75 -16.71 -2.14
C THR A 136 24.40 -15.69 -1.25
N GLY A 137 23.74 -15.35 -0.14
CA GLY A 137 24.39 -14.59 0.91
C GLY A 137 25.65 -15.34 1.26
N SER A 138 26.78 -14.86 0.74
CA SER A 138 28.09 -15.31 1.16
C SER A 138 28.10 -15.01 2.65
N LEU A 139 27.96 -16.05 3.47
CA LEU A 139 28.46 -15.97 4.84
C LEU A 139 29.87 -15.38 4.72
N PRO A 140 30.19 -14.33 5.47
CA PRO A 140 31.39 -13.55 5.23
C PRO A 140 32.59 -14.48 5.08
N ARG A 141 33.15 -14.48 3.86
CA ARG A 141 34.43 -15.13 3.56
C ARG A 141 35.54 -14.23 4.08
N GLY A 142 35.52 -14.00 5.38
CA GLY A 142 36.68 -13.62 6.15
C GLY A 142 37.10 -14.86 6.92
N ASN A 143 38.41 -15.04 7.10
CA ASN A 143 38.95 -15.98 8.08
C ASN A 143 38.72 -15.45 9.51
N GLY A 144 37.59 -14.76 9.72
CA GLY A 144 37.23 -13.96 10.88
C GLY A 144 35.90 -14.45 11.43
N GLU A 145 35.83 -14.44 12.75
CA GLU A 145 34.65 -14.85 13.51
C GLU A 145 33.46 -13.97 13.10
N ALA A 146 32.44 -14.57 12.47
CA ALA A 146 31.19 -13.87 12.25
C ALA A 146 30.56 -13.56 13.61
N TYR A 147 29.94 -12.39 13.73
CA TYR A 147 29.29 -11.95 14.95
C TYR A 147 27.78 -12.10 14.87
N ARG A 148 27.17 -12.44 15.99
CA ARG A 148 25.76 -12.25 16.24
C ARG A 148 25.59 -10.94 17.00
N THR A 149 24.71 -10.08 16.51
CA THR A 149 24.36 -8.81 17.15
C THR A 149 22.95 -8.87 17.72
N VAL A 150 22.81 -8.33 18.93
CA VAL A 150 21.54 -8.19 19.62
C VAL A 150 21.39 -6.77 20.14
N CYS A 151 20.17 -6.28 20.17
CA CYS A 151 19.84 -5.02 20.81
C CYS A 151 19.32 -5.32 22.21
N VAL A 152 19.89 -4.67 23.22
CA VAL A 152 19.51 -4.81 24.63
C VAL A 152 18.78 -3.55 25.06
N ARG A 153 17.56 -3.70 25.61
CA ARG A 153 16.83 -2.61 26.24
C ARG A 153 17.37 -2.37 27.65
N LEU A 154 17.69 -1.12 27.97
CA LEU A 154 18.40 -0.78 29.21
C LEU A 154 17.53 -0.83 30.47
N CYS A 155 16.20 -0.78 30.35
CA CYS A 155 15.31 -0.70 31.51
C CYS A 155 15.03 -2.05 32.20
N ASP A 156 15.17 -3.18 31.49
CA ASP A 156 14.94 -4.54 32.01
C ASP A 156 15.92 -5.60 31.47
N GLY A 157 16.89 -5.17 30.67
CA GLY A 157 17.89 -6.02 30.04
C GLY A 157 17.36 -6.94 28.95
N TYR A 158 16.10 -6.82 28.51
CA TYR A 158 15.60 -7.70 27.44
C TYR A 158 16.40 -7.52 26.13
N TYR A 159 16.69 -8.60 25.42
CA TYR A 159 17.43 -8.55 24.16
C TYR A 159 16.72 -9.22 22.99
N TRP A 160 16.89 -8.66 21.80
CA TRP A 160 16.38 -9.21 20.53
C TRP A 160 17.45 -9.15 19.44
N PRO A 161 17.44 -10.09 18.47
CA PRO A 161 18.45 -10.14 17.41
C PRO A 161 18.32 -8.96 16.44
N ILE A 162 19.46 -8.43 15.99
CA ILE A 162 19.56 -7.48 14.88
C ILE A 162 20.13 -8.20 13.65
N SER A 163 21.27 -8.87 13.81
CA SER A 163 21.89 -9.71 12.78
C SER A 163 22.37 -11.03 13.39
N PHE A 164 22.15 -12.14 12.70
CA PHE A 164 22.59 -13.47 13.17
C PHE A 164 24.02 -13.81 12.78
N ALA A 165 24.52 -13.22 11.68
CA ALA A 165 25.88 -13.33 11.22
C ALA A 165 26.26 -12.03 10.50
N THR A 166 27.28 -11.34 11.00
CA THR A 166 27.75 -10.08 10.43
C THR A 166 29.24 -9.87 10.71
N ASP A 167 29.88 -9.00 9.94
CA ASP A 167 31.27 -8.62 10.13
C ASP A 167 31.40 -7.48 11.13
N SER A 168 32.60 -7.30 11.70
CA SER A 168 32.88 -6.19 12.63
C SER A 168 32.63 -4.81 12.01
N SER A 169 32.79 -4.67 10.68
CA SER A 169 32.51 -3.42 9.96
C SER A 169 31.04 -3.01 9.96
N GLU A 170 30.11 -3.96 10.14
CA GLU A 170 28.67 -3.71 10.13
C GLU A 170 28.10 -3.39 11.52
N LEU A 171 28.90 -3.53 12.59
CA LEU A 171 28.44 -3.31 13.97
C LEU A 171 27.89 -1.90 14.18
N THR A 172 28.49 -0.87 13.57
CA THR A 172 27.97 0.51 13.65
C THR A 172 26.60 0.65 12.99
N ARG A 173 26.40 0.00 11.84
CA ARG A 173 25.10 -0.02 11.14
C ARG A 173 24.06 -0.73 12.00
N ASP A 174 24.42 -1.84 12.62
CA ASP A 174 23.55 -2.58 13.52
C ASP A 174 23.22 -1.78 14.79
N SER A 175 24.13 -0.94 15.29
CA SER A 175 23.86 -0.04 16.41
C SER A 175 22.77 0.96 16.09
N ALA A 176 22.83 1.59 14.90
CA ALA A 176 21.78 2.50 14.46
C ALA A 176 20.42 1.79 14.31
N LYS A 177 20.40 0.57 13.76
CA LYS A 177 19.17 -0.24 13.68
C LYS A 177 18.62 -0.57 15.07
N CYS A 178 19.48 -0.91 16.02
CA CYS A 178 19.11 -1.21 17.39
C CYS A 178 18.38 -0.01 18.03
N GLU A 179 18.99 1.16 17.98
CA GLU A 179 18.42 2.40 18.53
C GLU A 179 17.08 2.76 17.86
N GLN A 180 16.97 2.59 16.54
CA GLN A 180 15.72 2.87 15.81
C GLN A 180 14.62 1.84 16.06
N SER A 181 14.96 0.63 16.50
CA SER A 181 13.99 -0.46 16.63
C SER A 181 13.07 -0.34 17.85
N CYS A 182 13.43 0.51 18.81
CA CYS A 182 12.73 0.66 20.08
C CYS A 182 12.63 2.15 20.46
N SER A 183 11.47 2.59 20.93
CA SER A 183 11.30 3.97 21.45
C SER A 183 12.02 4.20 22.79
N MET A 184 12.29 3.12 23.53
CA MET A 184 13.00 3.16 24.80
C MET A 184 14.52 3.05 24.58
N PRO A 185 15.35 3.59 25.49
CA PRO A 185 16.79 3.47 25.40
C PRO A 185 17.24 2.00 25.28
N ALA A 186 17.92 1.71 24.17
CA ALA A 186 18.49 0.41 23.87
C ALA A 186 19.92 0.59 23.36
N LYS A 187 20.75 -0.43 23.54
CA LYS A 187 22.16 -0.43 23.13
C LYS A 187 22.50 -1.75 22.44
N LEU A 188 23.35 -1.68 21.42
CA LEU A 188 23.86 -2.86 20.75
C LEU A 188 24.86 -3.62 21.62
N TYR A 189 24.69 -4.93 21.66
CA TYR A 189 25.68 -5.88 22.14
C TYR A 189 25.93 -6.93 21.05
N TYR A 190 27.11 -7.53 21.06
CA TYR A 190 27.48 -8.56 20.12
C TYR A 190 28.32 -9.65 20.80
N ALA A 191 28.32 -10.82 20.19
CA ALA A 191 29.13 -11.97 20.58
C ALA A 191 29.55 -12.71 19.30
N PRO A 192 30.52 -13.63 19.36
CA PRO A 192 30.74 -14.60 18.28
C PRO A 192 29.42 -15.27 17.89
N MET A 193 29.28 -15.72 16.64
CA MET A 193 28.03 -16.28 16.11
C MET A 193 27.45 -17.41 16.98
N LEU A 194 28.33 -18.22 17.59
CA LEU A 194 27.97 -19.32 18.49
C LEU A 194 27.99 -18.94 19.98
N GLY A 195 28.28 -17.68 20.30
CA GLY A 195 28.38 -17.18 21.66
C GLY A 195 27.00 -16.99 22.32
N GLU A 196 26.96 -17.23 23.62
CA GLU A 196 25.74 -17.16 24.41
C GLU A 196 25.48 -15.75 24.97
N ALA A 197 24.28 -15.55 25.52
CA ALA A 197 23.90 -14.24 26.08
C ALA A 197 24.85 -13.67 27.16
N PRO A 198 25.48 -14.45 28.06
CA PRO A 198 26.45 -13.92 29.02
C PRO A 198 27.75 -13.41 28.40
N GLU A 199 28.09 -13.84 27.19
CA GLU A 199 29.32 -13.46 26.47
C GLU A 199 29.16 -12.16 25.68
N LEU A 200 27.94 -11.61 25.65
CA LEU A 200 27.64 -10.36 24.96
C LEU A 200 28.47 -9.19 25.51
N ILE A 201 29.09 -8.44 24.62
CA ILE A 201 29.83 -7.20 24.91
C ILE A 201 29.29 -6.04 24.08
N ASP A 202 29.32 -4.83 24.63
CA ASP A 202 28.97 -3.63 23.86
C ASP A 202 30.14 -3.14 23.00
N LEU A 203 29.91 -2.10 22.19
CA LEU A 203 30.95 -1.50 21.35
C LEU A 203 32.11 -0.87 22.14
N LYS A 204 31.95 -0.64 23.44
CA LYS A 204 32.98 -0.14 24.36
C LYS A 204 33.69 -1.27 25.09
N GLY A 205 33.30 -2.53 24.86
CA GLY A 205 33.84 -3.71 25.54
C GLY A 205 33.23 -3.96 26.92
N GLU A 206 32.14 -3.27 27.30
CA GLU A 206 31.45 -3.57 28.55
C GLU A 206 30.61 -4.85 28.41
N PRO A 207 30.78 -5.84 29.31
CA PRO A 207 30.00 -7.06 29.24
C PRO A 207 28.55 -6.79 29.61
N TYR A 208 27.62 -7.51 28.98
CA TYR A 208 26.19 -7.41 29.23
C TYR A 208 25.84 -7.71 30.70
N THR A 209 26.58 -8.63 31.33
CA THR A 209 26.42 -8.97 32.76
C THR A 209 26.71 -7.82 33.73
N ARG A 210 27.43 -6.77 33.29
CA ARG A 210 27.69 -5.57 34.10
C ARG A 210 26.51 -4.59 34.12
N LEU A 211 25.54 -4.75 33.21
CA LEU A 211 24.31 -3.99 33.24
C LEU A 211 23.48 -4.40 34.47
N GLY A 212 23.13 -3.46 35.36
CA GLY A 212 22.35 -3.79 36.57
C GLY A 212 20.97 -4.38 36.29
N THR A 213 20.46 -4.17 35.07
CA THR A 213 19.20 -4.75 34.57
C THR A 213 19.39 -6.02 33.75
N ALA A 214 20.62 -6.54 33.62
CA ALA A 214 20.90 -7.76 32.86
C ALA A 214 20.01 -8.93 33.33
N PHE A 215 19.41 -9.62 32.36
CA PHE A 215 18.53 -10.76 32.57
C PHE A 215 17.29 -10.55 33.47
N GLN A 216 16.97 -9.31 33.89
CA GLN A 216 15.81 -9.09 34.78
C GLN A 216 14.49 -9.54 34.15
N PHE A 217 14.35 -9.36 32.83
CA PHE A 217 13.20 -9.83 32.05
C PHE A 217 12.92 -11.34 32.18
N ARG A 218 13.92 -12.17 32.55
CA ARG A 218 13.75 -13.61 32.75
C ARG A 218 13.02 -13.94 34.05
N VAL A 219 13.08 -13.04 35.03
CA VAL A 219 12.57 -13.27 36.39
C VAL A 219 11.27 -12.51 36.61
N ARG A 220 11.17 -11.27 36.11
CA ARG A 220 9.98 -10.43 36.27
C ARG A 220 9.66 -9.65 35.01
N TYR A 221 8.37 -9.54 34.73
CA TYR A 221 7.85 -8.70 33.68
C TYR A 221 7.65 -7.26 34.19
N ASN A 222 8.19 -6.27 33.47
CA ASN A 222 7.98 -4.86 33.75
C ASN A 222 7.08 -4.23 32.66
N PRO A 223 5.83 -3.82 32.98
CA PRO A 223 4.90 -3.27 31.99
C PRO A 223 5.33 -1.90 31.44
N SER A 224 6.17 -1.17 32.16
CA SER A 224 6.74 0.10 31.72
C SER A 224 7.91 -0.08 30.73
N CYS A 225 8.43 -1.30 30.58
CA CYS A 225 9.51 -1.65 29.66
C CYS A 225 8.96 -2.33 28.41
N LYS A 226 8.61 -1.54 27.39
CA LYS A 226 8.15 -2.04 26.08
C LYS A 226 8.65 -1.16 24.94
N CYS A 227 8.94 -1.76 23.79
CA CYS A 227 9.35 -1.02 22.59
C CYS A 227 8.15 -0.48 21.79
N ARG A 228 7.01 -1.18 21.89
CA ARG A 228 5.73 -0.81 21.29
C ARG A 228 4.62 -1.23 22.25
N ALA A 229 3.49 -0.54 22.19
CA ALA A 229 2.27 -0.99 22.86
C ALA A 229 1.87 -2.40 22.41
N HIS A 230 1.37 -3.21 23.35
CA HIS A 230 0.88 -4.55 23.06
C HIS A 230 -0.39 -4.49 22.21
N PRO A 231 -0.70 -5.54 21.42
CA PRO A 231 -1.86 -5.52 20.51
C PRO A 231 -3.22 -5.24 21.19
N TRP A 232 -3.37 -5.60 22.47
CA TRP A 232 -4.60 -5.38 23.24
C TRP A 232 -4.68 -4.03 23.94
N GLU A 233 -3.62 -3.21 23.88
CA GLU A 233 -3.61 -1.87 24.48
C GLU A 233 -4.22 -0.85 23.52
N THR A 234 -4.90 0.16 24.08
CA THR A 234 -5.60 1.21 23.31
C THR A 234 -4.70 1.92 22.31
N GLU A 235 -3.44 2.21 22.67
CA GLU A 235 -2.48 2.86 21.77
C GLU A 235 -2.23 2.01 20.50
N ALA A 236 -2.14 0.69 20.63
CA ALA A 236 -1.96 -0.20 19.48
C ALA A 236 -3.22 -0.26 18.62
N GLN A 237 -4.40 -0.29 19.25
CA GLN A 237 -5.69 -0.28 18.55
C GLN A 237 -5.85 1.00 17.72
N GLN A 238 -5.56 2.17 18.31
CA GLN A 238 -5.64 3.46 17.63
C GLN A 238 -4.69 3.57 16.43
N ARG A 239 -3.46 3.05 16.55
CA ARG A 239 -2.54 2.97 15.39
C ARG A 239 -3.12 2.12 14.26
N HIS A 240 -3.75 1.00 14.60
CA HIS A 240 -4.34 0.09 13.62
C HIS A 240 -5.57 0.71 12.94
N GLU A 241 -6.42 1.41 13.70
CA GLU A 241 -7.53 2.21 13.16
C GLU A 241 -7.03 3.28 12.18
N THR A 242 -5.91 3.94 12.52
CA THR A 242 -5.29 4.94 11.64
C THR A 242 -4.86 4.34 10.31
N TYR A 243 -4.25 3.15 10.31
CA TYR A 243 -3.89 2.45 9.07
C TYR A 243 -5.12 2.13 8.22
N ALA A 244 -6.20 1.64 8.83
CA ALA A 244 -7.43 1.33 8.12
C ALA A 244 -8.05 2.57 7.44
N VAL A 245 -7.97 3.74 8.08
CA VAL A 245 -8.43 5.01 7.50
C VAL A 245 -7.55 5.44 6.32
N ILE A 246 -6.21 5.33 6.46
CA ILE A 246 -5.28 5.68 5.38
C ILE A 246 -5.50 4.77 4.15
N GLU A 247 -5.67 3.47 4.37
CA GLU A 247 -5.95 2.51 3.29
C GLU A 247 -7.30 2.79 2.62
N ALA A 248 -8.34 3.11 3.39
CA ALA A 248 -9.64 3.49 2.86
C ALA A 248 -9.55 4.79 2.03
N ALA A 249 -8.82 5.79 2.49
CA ALA A 249 -8.59 7.03 1.75
C ALA A 249 -7.83 6.78 0.45
N ALA A 250 -6.77 5.96 0.48
CA ALA A 250 -6.03 5.59 -0.73
C ALA A 250 -6.89 4.86 -1.76
N ALA A 251 -7.78 3.96 -1.32
CA ALA A 251 -8.72 3.27 -2.19
C ALA A 251 -9.76 4.21 -2.81
N GLN A 252 -10.23 5.22 -2.06
CA GLN A 252 -11.15 6.24 -2.57
C GLN A 252 -10.49 7.13 -3.62
N SER A 253 -9.25 7.60 -3.37
CA SER A 253 -8.50 8.41 -4.34
C SER A 253 -8.21 7.65 -5.64
N ALA A 254 -7.92 6.34 -5.57
CA ALA A 254 -7.71 5.51 -6.75
C ALA A 254 -8.98 5.33 -7.61
N THR A 255 -10.18 5.49 -7.03
CA THR A 255 -11.46 5.37 -7.75
C THR A 255 -11.87 6.70 -8.41
N GLN A 256 -11.47 7.84 -7.85
CA GLN A 256 -11.79 9.16 -8.40
C GLN A 256 -10.99 9.48 -9.69
N GLU A 257 -9.82 8.87 -9.88
CA GLU A 257 -8.98 9.05 -11.08
C GLU A 257 -9.50 8.28 -12.33
N GLN A 258 -10.58 7.49 -12.19
CA GLN A 258 -11.26 6.80 -13.30
C GLN A 258 -12.62 7.42 -13.66
N SER A 259 -12.79 8.73 -13.46
CA SER A 259 -13.94 9.41 -14.07
C SER A 259 -13.77 9.41 -15.59
N PRO A 260 -14.77 8.97 -16.38
CA PRO A 260 -14.66 9.00 -17.83
C PRO A 260 -14.50 10.47 -18.24
N VAL A 261 -13.43 10.78 -18.96
CA VAL A 261 -13.30 12.03 -19.70
C VAL A 261 -14.50 12.04 -20.65
N ALA A 262 -15.52 12.81 -20.31
CA ALA A 262 -16.60 13.12 -21.23
C ALA A 262 -15.95 13.87 -22.39
N ASP A 263 -15.81 13.15 -23.52
CA ASP A 263 -15.40 13.68 -24.81
C ASP A 263 -16.36 14.83 -25.18
N THR A 264 -15.94 16.06 -24.91
CA THR A 264 -16.60 17.26 -25.42
C THR A 264 -15.84 17.72 -26.66
N SER A 265 -15.88 16.89 -27.70
CA SER A 265 -15.63 17.33 -29.07
C SER A 265 -16.96 17.80 -29.66
N GLN A 266 -17.40 19.01 -29.30
CA GLN A 266 -18.37 19.77 -30.08
C GLN A 266 -17.83 21.18 -30.27
N VAL A 267 -17.11 21.36 -31.38
CA VAL A 267 -16.84 22.67 -31.97
C VAL A 267 -18.09 23.04 -32.76
N PRO A 268 -18.81 24.14 -32.43
CA PRO A 268 -19.90 24.59 -33.28
C PRO A 268 -19.32 25.13 -34.60
N ALA A 269 -19.84 24.60 -35.71
CA ALA A 269 -19.53 25.06 -37.05
C ALA A 269 -19.98 26.53 -37.22
N ALA A 270 -19.06 27.39 -37.65
CA ALA A 270 -19.39 28.71 -38.16
C ALA A 270 -19.69 28.60 -39.66
N ASP A 271 -20.85 29.11 -40.08
CA ASP A 271 -21.32 29.14 -41.47
C ASP A 271 -20.44 30.02 -42.38
N PRO A 272 -20.39 29.74 -43.70
CA PRO A 272 -19.66 30.54 -44.67
C PRO A 272 -20.55 31.65 -45.23
N ALA A 273 -20.15 32.91 -45.08
CA ALA A 273 -20.72 34.03 -45.83
C ALA A 273 -19.74 34.45 -46.93
N THR A 274 -20.19 34.23 -48.17
CA THR A 274 -19.52 34.59 -49.42
C THR A 274 -19.74 36.07 -49.76
N ASP A 275 -18.67 36.67 -50.30
CA ASP A 275 -18.62 37.67 -51.38
C ASP A 275 -19.08 39.13 -51.15
N SER A 276 -18.17 40.08 -51.41
CA SER A 276 -18.22 41.00 -52.58
C SER A 276 -17.52 42.35 -52.35
N HIS A 277 -16.48 42.60 -53.15
CA HIS A 277 -16.20 43.85 -53.89
C HIS A 277 -16.01 45.21 -53.15
N SER A 278 -14.79 45.77 -53.22
CA SER A 278 -14.43 46.93 -54.08
C SER A 278 -13.23 47.72 -53.52
N THR A 279 -12.23 47.92 -54.38
CA THR A 279 -11.17 48.96 -54.36
C THR A 279 -11.76 50.39 -54.39
N PRO A 280 -11.03 51.52 -54.21
CA PRO A 280 -9.61 51.75 -54.57
C PRO A 280 -8.74 52.69 -53.69
N ARG A 281 -7.45 52.71 -54.05
CA ARG A 281 -6.40 53.77 -54.00
C ARG A 281 -6.40 54.80 -52.86
N ASP A 282 -5.25 54.88 -52.18
CA ASP A 282 -4.13 55.77 -52.57
C ASP A 282 -2.78 55.11 -52.23
#